data_AF-A0A928P3U5-F1
#
_entry.id   AF-A0A928P3U5-F1
#
_cell.length_a   1.000
_cell.length_b   1.000
_cell.length_c   1.000
_cell.angle_alpha   90.00
_cell.angle_beta   90.00
_cell.angle_gamma   90.00
#
_symmetry.space_group_name_H-M   'P 1'
#
loop_
_entity.id
_entity.type
_entity.pdbx_description
1 polymer ?
#
loop_
_entity_poly.entity_id
_entity_poly.type
_entity_poly.pdbx_seq_one_letter_code
_entity_poly.pdbx_strand_id
1 'polypeptide(L)'
;MGESLGGLVYTRCFIQSYRQSLGDIDAQEALSNKYAKNIWDTVSSFFLPLLKEKPYISMTDKQKAAFLLFALHNILTELTKRITEDDSLPSMPPERKNAGRWIAYGTYFERYEQKIEKYVRSGPACFQYADNTGECICKMFDFQSVFGDTHYAYRSLKYNCTPQSILRFYASFVNKDIQTDNYLLYELCEDFQKLNIVRINEDGKHILDIPVLSFSEWEQMKDLCSRASLCLEGSLQKELTAIWSAHNNKVPLHVDMPELYTHRGGLGIYTIAQMLAIVGQGLMPYNVEIGKTPLILLLCERKEEQ
;
A
#
# COMPACT_ATOMS: atom_id res chain seq x y z
N MET A 1 9.78 -22.34 -25.79
CA MET A 1 10.01 -20.89 -25.97
C MET A 1 10.07 -20.62 -27.46
N GLY A 2 9.21 -19.74 -27.98
CA GLY A 2 9.04 -19.55 -29.42
C GLY A 2 10.26 -18.87 -30.06
N GLU A 3 11.10 -19.65 -30.72
CA GLU A 3 12.16 -19.19 -31.60
C GLU A 3 11.89 -19.72 -33.02
N SER A 4 11.91 -18.84 -34.02
CA SER A 4 11.82 -19.28 -35.42
C SER A 4 13.14 -19.90 -35.88
N LEU A 5 13.11 -20.66 -36.99
CA LEU A 5 14.32 -21.15 -37.67
C LEU A 5 15.32 -20.03 -38.05
N GLY A 6 14.88 -18.78 -38.14
CA GLY A 6 15.72 -17.59 -38.40
C GLY A 6 16.15 -16.82 -37.16
N GLY A 7 15.95 -17.34 -35.95
CA GLY A 7 16.37 -16.70 -34.69
C GLY A 7 15.47 -15.58 -34.17
N LEU A 8 14.30 -15.33 -34.80
CA LEU A 8 13.29 -14.44 -34.22
C LEU A 8 12.69 -15.07 -32.97
N VAL A 9 12.64 -14.28 -31.91
CA VAL A 9 12.11 -14.67 -30.61
C VAL A 9 10.75 -14.01 -30.39
N TYR A 10 9.72 -14.76 -29.96
CA TYR A 10 8.37 -14.25 -29.73
C TYR A 10 8.07 -14.02 -28.24
N THR A 11 7.35 -12.95 -27.93
CA THR A 11 6.75 -12.72 -26.61
C THR A 11 5.32 -13.25 -26.62
N ARG A 12 4.95 -14.07 -25.63
CA ARG A 12 3.55 -14.49 -25.44
C ARG A 12 2.81 -13.43 -24.63
N CYS A 13 1.58 -13.11 -25.04
CA CYS A 13 0.74 -12.13 -24.36
C CYS A 13 -0.47 -12.82 -23.72
N PHE A 14 -0.67 -12.59 -22.43
CA PHE A 14 -1.85 -13.03 -21.68
C PHE A 14 -2.71 -11.83 -21.35
N ILE A 15 -3.99 -11.90 -21.69
CA ILE A 15 -4.93 -10.85 -21.33
C ILE A 15 -6.03 -11.49 -20.48
N GLN A 16 -6.28 -10.92 -19.31
CA GLN A 16 -7.41 -11.29 -18.45
C GLN A 16 -8.36 -10.11 -18.32
N SER A 17 -9.62 -10.39 -17.99
CA SER A 17 -10.55 -9.31 -17.62
C SER A 17 -10.14 -8.67 -16.29
N TYR A 18 -10.51 -7.41 -16.09
CA TYR A 18 -10.29 -6.73 -14.81
C TYR A 18 -10.91 -7.51 -13.65
N ARG A 19 -12.15 -8.00 -13.79
CA ARG A 19 -12.78 -8.84 -12.77
C ARG A 19 -11.97 -10.10 -12.42
N GLN A 20 -11.44 -10.83 -13.41
CA GLN A 20 -10.59 -12.00 -13.17
C GLN A 20 -9.28 -11.64 -12.46
N SER A 21 -8.76 -10.42 -12.66
CA SER A 21 -7.54 -9.96 -11.98
C SER A 21 -7.71 -9.81 -10.46
N LEU A 22 -8.95 -9.69 -9.98
CA LEU A 22 -9.28 -9.51 -8.57
C LEU A 22 -9.34 -10.84 -7.80
N GLY A 23 -9.42 -11.98 -8.50
CA GLY A 23 -9.66 -13.30 -7.90
C GLY A 23 -11.12 -13.48 -7.48
N ASP A 24 -11.36 -14.40 -6.54
CA ASP A 24 -12.69 -14.63 -5.97
C ASP A 24 -13.02 -13.56 -4.93
N ILE A 25 -13.83 -12.59 -5.33
CA ILE A 25 -14.21 -11.48 -4.45
C ILE A 25 -14.98 -12.02 -3.25
N ASP A 26 -16.01 -12.84 -3.48
CA ASP A 26 -16.91 -13.32 -2.44
C ASP A 26 -16.18 -14.19 -1.42
N ALA A 27 -15.28 -15.08 -1.86
CA ALA A 27 -14.47 -15.88 -0.94
C ALA A 27 -13.49 -15.02 -0.13
N GLN A 28 -12.85 -14.03 -0.74
CA GLN A 28 -11.96 -13.10 -0.04
C GLN A 28 -12.74 -12.30 1.01
N GLU A 29 -13.94 -11.81 0.70
CA GLU A 29 -14.79 -11.07 1.63
C GLU A 29 -15.33 -11.95 2.77
N ALA A 30 -15.77 -13.17 2.46
CA ALA A 30 -16.24 -14.12 3.46
C ALA A 30 -15.13 -14.46 4.46
N LEU A 31 -13.93 -14.72 3.96
CA LEU A 31 -12.75 -14.95 4.80
C LEU A 31 -12.42 -13.71 5.64
N SER A 32 -12.43 -12.53 5.01
CA SER A 32 -12.15 -11.27 5.70
C SER A 32 -13.09 -10.99 6.86
N ASN A 33 -14.40 -11.21 6.66
CA ASN A 33 -15.39 -11.05 7.72
C ASN A 33 -15.21 -12.07 8.84
N LYS A 34 -14.95 -13.35 8.49
CA LYS A 34 -14.73 -14.44 9.45
C LYS A 34 -13.52 -14.17 10.35
N TYR A 35 -12.42 -13.66 9.81
CA TYR A 35 -11.16 -13.49 10.53
C TYR A 35 -10.88 -12.08 11.04
N ALA A 36 -11.74 -11.09 10.75
CA ALA A 36 -11.53 -9.69 11.15
C ALA A 36 -11.15 -9.53 12.62
N LYS A 37 -11.92 -10.12 13.54
CA LYS A 37 -11.62 -10.08 14.97
C LYS A 37 -10.29 -10.74 15.32
N ASN A 38 -10.05 -11.95 14.82
CA ASN A 38 -8.81 -12.68 15.13
C ASN A 38 -7.57 -11.91 14.64
N ILE A 39 -7.63 -11.39 13.41
CA ILE A 39 -6.53 -10.60 12.83
C ILE A 39 -6.33 -9.32 13.64
N TRP A 40 -7.40 -8.61 13.96
CA TRP A 40 -7.31 -7.40 14.75
C TRP A 40 -6.74 -7.67 16.15
N ASP A 41 -7.21 -8.71 16.85
CA ASP A 41 -6.70 -9.07 18.18
C ASP A 41 -5.19 -9.32 18.14
N THR A 42 -4.71 -10.06 17.14
CA THR A 42 -3.26 -10.27 16.94
C THR A 42 -2.53 -8.95 16.68
N VAL A 43 -2.96 -8.15 15.70
CA VAL A 43 -2.29 -6.89 15.35
C VAL A 43 -2.30 -5.90 16.52
N SER A 44 -3.44 -5.76 17.20
CA SER A 44 -3.61 -4.83 18.32
C SER A 44 -2.69 -5.17 19.50
N SER A 45 -2.39 -6.45 19.73
CA SER A 45 -1.45 -6.87 20.78
C SER A 45 -0.02 -6.34 20.56
N PHE A 46 0.38 -6.11 19.31
CA PHE A 46 1.67 -5.55 18.96
C PHE A 46 1.68 -4.02 18.98
N PHE A 47 0.62 -3.37 18.50
CA PHE A 47 0.62 -1.93 18.24
C PHE A 47 -0.04 -1.09 19.33
N LEU A 48 -1.04 -1.59 20.06
CA LEU A 48 -1.69 -0.79 21.12
C LEU A 48 -0.77 -0.44 22.29
N PRO A 49 0.18 -1.30 22.73
CA PRO A 49 1.18 -0.90 23.71
C PRO A 49 2.05 0.26 23.19
N LEU A 50 2.50 0.17 21.94
CA LEU A 50 3.34 1.18 21.29
C LEU A 50 2.68 2.56 21.27
N LEU A 51 1.37 2.62 20.99
CA LEU A 51 0.61 3.87 20.95
C LEU A 51 0.48 4.60 22.30
N LYS A 52 0.92 3.96 23.40
CA LYS A 52 0.97 4.56 24.74
C LYS A 52 2.35 5.15 25.07
N GLU A 53 3.34 4.95 24.21
CA GLU A 53 4.71 5.40 24.40
C GLU A 53 5.00 6.67 23.60
N LYS A 54 6.04 7.41 23.98
CA LYS A 54 6.53 8.53 23.16
C LYS A 54 7.28 7.98 21.93
N PRO A 55 7.12 8.59 20.75
CA PRO A 55 6.28 9.76 20.47
C PRO A 55 4.83 9.43 20.06
N TYR A 56 4.47 8.16 19.88
CA TYR A 56 3.15 7.76 19.38
C TYR A 56 1.96 8.28 20.19
N ILE A 57 2.12 8.46 21.50
CA ILE A 57 1.07 9.00 22.38
C ILE A 57 0.62 10.40 21.96
N SER A 58 1.51 11.21 21.38
CA SER A 58 1.20 12.58 20.94
C SER A 58 0.48 12.66 19.60
N MET A 59 0.31 11.55 18.89
CA MET A 59 -0.52 11.51 17.69
C MET A 59 -1.99 11.76 18.04
N THR A 60 -2.70 12.49 17.17
CA THR A 60 -4.16 12.59 17.24
C THR A 60 -4.81 11.23 17.01
N ASP A 61 -6.07 11.07 17.41
CA ASP A 61 -6.80 9.82 17.15
C ASP A 61 -6.86 9.48 15.66
N LYS A 62 -7.01 10.48 14.79
CA LYS A 62 -6.97 10.30 13.33
C LYS A 62 -5.60 9.85 12.84
N GLN A 63 -4.51 10.44 13.35
CA GLN A 63 -3.15 10.00 13.02
C GLN A 63 -2.90 8.56 13.50
N LYS A 64 -3.38 8.19 14.68
CA LYS A 64 -3.30 6.81 15.21
C LYS A 64 -4.12 5.83 14.36
N ALA A 65 -5.31 6.23 13.92
CA ALA A 65 -6.14 5.44 13.01
C ALA A 65 -5.42 5.19 11.68
N ALA A 66 -4.88 6.24 11.05
CA ALA A 66 -4.12 6.14 9.80
C ALA A 66 -2.84 5.30 9.97
N PHE A 67 -2.11 5.47 11.06
CA PHE A 67 -0.92 4.66 11.39
C PHE A 67 -1.27 3.17 11.51
N LEU A 68 -2.34 2.83 12.23
CA LEU A 68 -2.78 1.44 12.38
C LEU A 68 -3.28 0.85 11.06
N LEU A 69 -3.99 1.62 10.22
CA LEU A 69 -4.35 1.16 8.88
C LEU A 69 -3.11 0.91 8.01
N PHE A 70 -2.11 1.78 8.10
CA PHE A 70 -0.85 1.59 7.37
C PHE A 70 -0.09 0.35 7.87
N ALA A 71 -0.08 0.09 9.18
CA ALA A 71 0.46 -1.13 9.77
C ALA A 71 -0.29 -2.38 9.28
N LEU A 72 -1.63 -2.36 9.35
CA LEU A 72 -2.50 -3.44 8.84
C LEU A 72 -2.21 -3.72 7.36
N HIS A 73 -2.13 -2.68 6.53
CA HIS A 73 -1.82 -2.81 5.12
C HIS A 73 -0.47 -3.53 4.90
N ASN A 74 0.58 -3.14 5.61
CA ASN A 74 1.90 -3.78 5.48
C ASN A 74 1.89 -5.24 5.96
N ILE A 75 1.31 -5.51 7.12
CA ILE A 75 1.17 -6.86 7.70
C ILE A 75 0.47 -7.81 6.73
N LEU A 76 -0.66 -7.37 6.18
CA LEU A 76 -1.48 -8.14 5.27
C LEU A 76 -0.83 -8.28 3.90
N THR A 77 -0.14 -7.25 3.40
CA THR A 77 0.63 -7.33 2.15
C THR A 77 1.75 -8.36 2.28
N GLU A 78 2.51 -8.32 3.37
CA GLU A 78 3.59 -9.29 3.65
C GLU A 78 3.05 -10.72 3.78
N LEU A 79 1.90 -10.88 4.47
CA LEU A 79 1.21 -12.17 4.60
C LEU A 79 0.79 -12.71 3.23
N THR A 80 0.10 -11.91 2.41
CA THR A 80 -0.33 -12.32 1.07
C THR A 80 0.87 -12.64 0.17
N LYS A 81 1.96 -11.90 0.30
CA LYS A 81 3.20 -12.16 -0.43
C LYS A 81 3.77 -13.53 -0.08
N ARG A 82 3.95 -13.85 1.21
CA ARG A 82 4.42 -15.18 1.66
C ARG A 82 3.54 -16.33 1.20
N ILE A 83 2.23 -16.13 1.14
CA ILE A 83 1.28 -17.19 0.75
C ILE A 83 1.29 -17.44 -0.76
N THR A 84 1.58 -16.40 -1.55
CA THR A 84 1.50 -16.46 -3.02
C THR A 84 2.85 -16.63 -3.70
N GLU A 85 3.94 -16.37 -2.98
CA GLU A 85 5.31 -16.61 -3.44
C GLU A 85 5.81 -17.95 -2.89
N ASP A 86 5.94 -18.93 -3.78
CA ASP A 86 6.66 -20.17 -3.52
C ASP A 86 8.11 -19.97 -4.01
N ASP A 87 9.05 -19.86 -3.06
CA ASP A 87 10.48 -19.70 -3.36
C ASP A 87 11.09 -20.87 -4.16
N SER A 88 10.38 -22.01 -4.23
CA SER A 88 10.80 -23.16 -5.04
C SER A 88 10.42 -23.03 -6.52
N LEU A 89 9.52 -22.10 -6.88
CA LEU A 89 9.14 -21.83 -8.25
C LEU A 89 9.93 -20.65 -8.81
N PRO A 90 10.45 -20.74 -10.05
CA PRO A 90 11.15 -19.62 -10.67
C PRO A 90 10.19 -18.42 -10.79
N SER A 91 10.52 -17.35 -10.07
CA SER A 91 9.70 -16.13 -10.01
C SER A 91 9.60 -15.37 -11.35
N MET A 92 10.49 -15.72 -12.29
CA MET A 92 10.58 -15.16 -13.63
C MET A 92 10.96 -16.25 -14.64
N PRO A 93 10.46 -16.19 -15.89
CA PRO A 93 11.00 -17.01 -16.96
C PRO A 93 12.50 -16.72 -17.17
N PRO A 94 13.28 -17.68 -17.70
CA PRO A 94 14.70 -17.52 -17.97
C PRO A 94 15.00 -16.28 -18.82
N GLU A 95 16.19 -15.70 -18.73
CA GLU A 95 16.53 -14.51 -19.51
C GLU A 95 16.43 -14.75 -21.02
N ARG A 96 15.90 -13.76 -21.74
CA ARG A 96 15.81 -13.79 -23.20
C ARG A 96 17.13 -13.32 -23.80
N LYS A 97 17.58 -14.00 -24.86
CA LYS A 97 18.82 -13.71 -25.62
C LYS A 97 19.02 -12.24 -26.01
N ASN A 98 17.93 -11.47 -26.17
CA ASN A 98 17.96 -10.06 -26.60
C ASN A 98 17.32 -9.11 -25.56
N ALA A 99 17.44 -9.39 -24.25
CA ALA A 99 17.02 -8.50 -23.15
C ALA A 99 15.51 -8.17 -23.01
N GLY A 100 14.62 -8.83 -23.77
CA GLY A 100 13.17 -8.68 -23.63
C GLY A 100 12.54 -9.70 -22.66
N ARG A 101 11.27 -9.52 -22.31
CA ARG A 101 10.51 -10.55 -21.56
C ARG A 101 9.99 -11.62 -22.52
N TRP A 102 10.02 -12.89 -22.11
CA TRP A 102 9.33 -13.98 -22.80
C TRP A 102 7.81 -13.83 -22.74
N ILE A 103 7.32 -13.09 -21.74
CA ILE A 103 5.91 -12.88 -21.48
C ILE A 103 5.57 -11.42 -21.25
N ALA A 104 4.44 -11.02 -21.82
CA ALA A 104 3.67 -9.87 -21.41
C ALA A 104 2.33 -10.32 -20.82
N TYR A 105 1.89 -9.65 -19.77
CA TYR A 105 0.57 -9.80 -19.18
C TYR A 105 -0.13 -8.44 -19.25
N GLY A 106 -1.41 -8.46 -19.61
CA GLY A 106 -2.28 -7.30 -19.60
C GLY A 106 -3.61 -7.63 -18.95
N THR A 107 -4.29 -6.57 -18.52
CA THR A 107 -5.68 -6.63 -18.09
C THR A 107 -6.48 -5.76 -19.05
N TYR A 108 -7.57 -6.31 -19.59
CA TYR A 108 -8.53 -5.50 -20.34
C TYR A 108 -9.72 -5.14 -19.44
N PHE A 109 -10.31 -3.99 -19.74
CA PHE A 109 -11.58 -3.57 -19.16
C PHE A 109 -12.66 -3.83 -20.21
N GLU A 110 -13.72 -4.53 -19.81
CA GLU A 110 -14.90 -4.67 -20.66
C GLU A 110 -15.46 -3.29 -21.01
N ARG A 111 -16.14 -3.18 -22.15
CA ARG A 111 -16.72 -1.90 -22.56
C ARG A 111 -17.75 -1.49 -21.52
N TYR A 112 -17.56 -0.30 -20.91
CA TYR A 112 -18.36 0.23 -19.79
C TYR A 112 -18.13 -0.45 -18.43
N GLU A 113 -17.11 -1.32 -18.29
CA GLU A 113 -16.71 -1.85 -16.99
C GLU A 113 -16.13 -0.72 -16.14
N GLN A 114 -16.84 -0.40 -15.06
CA GLN A 114 -16.35 0.51 -14.05
C GLN A 114 -15.42 -0.24 -13.09
N LYS A 115 -14.37 0.42 -12.64
CA LYS A 115 -13.54 -0.10 -11.55
C LYS A 115 -14.43 -0.30 -10.33
N ILE A 116 -14.21 -1.39 -9.60
CA ILE A 116 -14.90 -1.60 -8.33
C ILE A 116 -14.25 -0.67 -7.31
N GLU A 117 -14.79 0.55 -7.17
CA GLU A 117 -14.22 1.65 -6.39
C GLU A 117 -13.78 1.21 -4.99
N LYS A 118 -14.58 0.33 -4.35
CA LYS A 118 -14.31 -0.27 -3.04
C LYS A 118 -12.91 -0.90 -2.90
N TYR A 119 -12.35 -1.48 -3.97
CA TYR A 119 -11.03 -2.11 -3.96
C TYR A 119 -10.02 -1.42 -4.88
N VAL A 120 -10.35 -0.24 -5.40
CA VAL A 120 -9.37 0.56 -6.13
C VAL A 120 -8.25 0.91 -5.17
N ARG A 121 -7.05 0.49 -5.54
CA ARG A 121 -5.82 0.80 -4.85
C ARG A 121 -4.69 1.08 -5.83
N SER A 122 -3.72 1.86 -5.41
CA SER A 122 -2.41 1.92 -6.04
C SER A 122 -1.47 0.88 -5.41
N GLY A 123 -0.26 0.72 -5.93
CA GLY A 123 0.85 0.25 -5.09
C GLY A 123 1.28 1.35 -4.11
N PRO A 124 2.08 1.05 -3.07
CA PRO A 124 2.66 2.09 -2.23
C PRO A 124 3.63 2.92 -3.07
N ALA A 125 3.27 4.18 -3.33
CA ALA A 125 4.15 5.13 -3.97
C ALA A 125 5.16 5.63 -2.93
N CYS A 126 6.43 5.42 -3.20
CA CYS A 126 7.52 5.68 -2.27
C CYS A 126 8.40 6.79 -2.83
N PHE A 127 8.44 7.93 -2.14
CA PHE A 127 9.24 9.09 -2.52
C PHE A 127 10.27 9.38 -1.45
N GLN A 128 11.49 9.69 -1.83
CA GLN A 128 12.59 9.99 -0.90
C GLN A 128 13.32 11.26 -1.32
N TYR A 129 13.80 11.99 -0.33
CA TYR A 129 14.63 13.17 -0.51
C TYR A 129 15.92 13.00 0.30
N ALA A 130 17.06 13.21 -0.36
CA ALA A 130 18.38 13.09 0.23
C ALA A 130 19.10 14.44 0.22
N ASP A 131 20.01 14.62 1.17
CA ASP A 131 20.87 15.80 1.24
C ASP A 131 22.03 15.72 0.22
N ASN A 132 22.92 16.72 0.27
CA ASN A 132 24.09 16.78 -0.60
C ASN A 132 25.13 15.68 -0.31
N THR A 133 25.04 14.99 0.82
CA THR A 133 25.90 13.84 1.16
C THR A 133 25.32 12.53 0.64
N GLY A 134 24.06 12.54 0.20
CA GLY A 134 23.31 11.37 -0.24
C GLY A 134 22.53 10.68 0.89
N GLU A 135 22.54 11.24 2.10
CA GLU A 135 21.77 10.73 3.24
C GLU A 135 20.29 11.08 3.07
N CYS A 136 19.42 10.08 3.25
CA CYS A 136 17.97 10.27 3.14
C CYS A 136 17.45 11.06 4.35
N ILE A 137 16.97 12.29 4.13
CA ILE A 137 16.47 13.18 5.20
C ILE A 137 14.98 12.95 5.46
N CYS A 138 14.21 12.68 4.41
CA CYS A 138 12.79 12.38 4.55
C CYS A 138 12.28 11.47 3.44
N LYS A 139 11.20 10.76 3.76
CA LYS A 139 10.57 9.78 2.88
C LYS A 139 9.05 9.79 3.07
N MET A 140 8.30 9.59 2.01
CA MET A 140 6.84 9.49 2.07
C MET A 140 6.40 8.19 1.42
N PHE A 141 5.53 7.47 2.13
CA PHE A 141 4.74 6.38 1.57
C PHE A 141 3.33 6.90 1.36
N ASP A 142 2.84 6.80 0.14
CA ASP A 142 1.55 7.33 -0.28
C ASP A 142 0.77 6.23 -1.01
N PHE A 143 -0.40 5.88 -0.49
CA PHE A 143 -1.19 4.76 -0.99
C PHE A 143 -2.64 5.19 -1.25
N GLN A 144 -3.03 5.20 -2.53
CA GLN A 144 -4.41 5.43 -2.92
C GLN A 144 -5.24 4.24 -2.48
N SER A 145 -6.35 4.50 -1.79
CA SER A 145 -7.30 3.48 -1.38
C SER A 145 -8.69 4.09 -1.13
N VAL A 146 -9.66 3.23 -0.82
CA VAL A 146 -10.99 3.65 -0.37
C VAL A 146 -10.97 4.45 0.95
N PHE A 147 -9.90 4.35 1.75
CA PHE A 147 -9.81 5.05 3.04
C PHE A 147 -9.55 6.55 2.90
N GLY A 148 -9.01 7.00 1.77
CA GLY A 148 -8.80 8.41 1.49
C GLY A 148 -8.03 8.63 0.21
N ASP A 149 -8.29 9.78 -0.41
CA ASP A 149 -7.62 10.20 -1.63
C ASP A 149 -6.19 10.66 -1.35
N THR A 150 -5.27 10.26 -2.24
CA THR A 150 -3.84 10.57 -2.10
C THR A 150 -3.24 10.98 -3.45
N HIS A 151 -2.11 10.41 -3.89
CA HIS A 151 -1.37 10.84 -5.09
C HIS A 151 -2.15 10.86 -6.41
N TYR A 152 -3.30 10.19 -6.53
CA TYR A 152 -4.14 10.35 -7.71
C TYR A 152 -4.89 11.69 -7.71
N ALA A 153 -5.31 12.17 -6.55
CA ALA A 153 -6.02 13.45 -6.42
C ALA A 153 -5.10 14.65 -6.65
N TYR A 154 -3.78 14.50 -6.49
CA TYR A 154 -2.83 15.60 -6.75
C TYR A 154 -2.87 16.10 -8.20
N ARG A 155 -3.33 15.28 -9.15
CA ARG A 155 -3.51 15.66 -10.55
C ARG A 155 -4.64 16.68 -10.77
N SER A 156 -5.54 16.79 -9.81
CA SER A 156 -6.69 17.70 -9.83
C SER A 156 -6.41 19.00 -9.08
N LEU A 157 -5.23 19.15 -8.47
CA LEU A 157 -4.83 20.39 -7.79
C LEU A 157 -4.62 21.51 -8.82
N LYS A 158 -4.78 22.75 -8.37
CA LYS A 158 -4.59 23.96 -9.18
C LYS A 158 -3.23 24.00 -9.89
N TYR A 159 -2.19 23.48 -9.22
CA TYR A 159 -0.83 23.44 -9.75
C TYR A 159 -0.38 22.00 -9.98
N ASN A 160 0.38 21.78 -11.05
CA ASN A 160 1.02 20.50 -11.29
C ASN A 160 2.24 20.37 -10.36
N CYS A 161 2.09 19.58 -9.30
CA CYS A 161 3.11 19.40 -8.28
C CYS A 161 3.76 18.02 -8.40
N THR A 162 5.10 17.98 -8.40
CA THR A 162 5.80 16.70 -8.36
C THR A 162 5.63 16.06 -6.98
N PRO A 163 5.60 14.72 -6.89
CA PRO A 163 5.58 14.05 -5.59
C PRO A 163 6.75 14.43 -4.67
N GLN A 164 7.89 14.76 -5.25
CA GLN A 164 9.11 15.20 -4.55
C GLN A 164 8.91 16.58 -3.92
N SER A 165 8.29 17.51 -4.63
CA SER A 165 7.90 18.81 -4.06
C SER A 165 6.89 18.66 -2.94
N ILE A 166 5.90 17.77 -3.10
CA ILE A 166 4.90 17.47 -2.07
C ILE A 166 5.56 16.85 -0.83
N LEU A 167 6.48 15.90 -0.99
CA LEU A 167 7.26 15.33 0.11
C LEU A 167 7.99 16.42 0.91
N ARG A 168 8.71 17.31 0.23
CA ARG A 168 9.46 18.39 0.89
C ARG A 168 8.54 19.40 1.58
N PHE A 169 7.40 19.71 0.96
CA PHE A 169 6.38 20.55 1.57
C PHE A 169 5.81 19.92 2.84
N TYR A 170 5.42 18.65 2.82
CA TYR A 170 4.97 17.95 4.03
C TYR A 170 6.08 17.92 5.10
N ALA A 171 7.31 17.59 4.71
CA ALA A 171 8.44 17.54 5.63
C ALA A 171 8.75 18.91 6.27
N SER A 172 8.51 20.03 5.57
CA SER A 172 8.72 21.39 6.12
C SER A 172 7.78 21.74 7.28
N PHE A 173 6.65 21.04 7.46
CA PHE A 173 5.80 21.19 8.66
C PHE A 173 6.37 20.50 9.90
N VAL A 174 7.34 19.61 9.73
CA VAL A 174 7.87 18.71 10.78
C VAL A 174 9.30 19.08 11.16
N ASN A 175 10.09 19.50 10.17
CA ASN A 175 11.51 19.76 10.32
C ASN A 175 11.84 21.11 9.68
N LYS A 176 12.16 22.09 10.52
CA LYS A 176 12.50 23.45 10.08
C LYS A 176 13.71 23.54 9.16
N ASP A 177 14.60 22.55 9.20
CA ASP A 177 15.79 22.51 8.34
C ASP A 177 15.42 22.11 6.88
N ILE A 178 14.20 21.61 6.65
CA ILE A 178 13.71 21.21 5.34
C ILE A 178 12.80 22.30 4.79
N GLN A 179 13.20 22.88 3.65
CA GLN A 179 12.39 23.86 2.93
C GLN A 179 11.70 23.22 1.73
N THR A 180 10.46 23.65 1.46
CA THR A 180 9.81 23.37 0.18
C THR A 180 10.62 23.96 -0.98
N ASP A 181 10.67 23.27 -2.12
CA ASP A 181 11.16 23.87 -3.38
C ASP A 181 10.06 24.61 -4.15
N ASN A 182 8.81 24.48 -3.71
CA ASN A 182 7.67 25.07 -4.39
C ASN A 182 6.76 25.76 -3.37
N TYR A 183 6.93 27.08 -3.24
CA TYR A 183 6.13 27.89 -2.32
C TYR A 183 4.64 27.98 -2.73
N LEU A 184 4.28 27.69 -3.98
CA LEU A 184 2.89 27.63 -4.41
C LEU A 184 2.10 26.51 -3.70
N LEU A 185 2.78 25.52 -3.13
CA LEU A 185 2.14 24.47 -2.34
C LEU A 185 1.46 25.02 -1.07
N TYR A 186 1.93 26.14 -0.52
CA TYR A 186 1.25 26.80 0.61
C TYR A 186 -0.11 27.37 0.22
N GLU A 187 -0.31 27.77 -1.04
CA GLU A 187 -1.61 28.21 -1.54
C GLU A 187 -2.62 27.05 -1.63
N LEU A 188 -2.14 25.79 -1.59
CA LEU A 188 -2.97 24.59 -1.68
C LEU A 188 -3.33 24.00 -0.30
N CYS A 189 -3.00 24.69 0.81
CA CYS A 189 -3.31 24.21 2.16
C CYS A 189 -4.80 23.90 2.37
N GLU A 190 -5.71 24.65 1.74
CA GLU A 190 -7.15 24.34 1.79
C GLU A 190 -7.51 23.06 1.03
N ASP A 191 -6.86 22.80 -0.11
CA ASP A 191 -7.09 21.57 -0.86
C ASP A 191 -6.52 20.35 -0.11
N PHE A 192 -5.34 20.48 0.51
CA PHE A 192 -4.79 19.44 1.38
C PHE A 192 -5.62 19.21 2.66
N GLN A 193 -6.36 20.22 3.14
CA GLN A 193 -7.37 20.06 4.20
C GLN A 193 -8.56 19.23 3.72
N LYS A 194 -9.09 19.50 2.50
CA LYS A 194 -10.17 18.69 1.90
C LYS A 194 -9.74 17.24 1.70
N LEU A 195 -8.47 17.02 1.38
CA LEU A 195 -7.86 15.68 1.28
C LEU A 195 -7.54 15.05 2.64
N ASN A 196 -7.83 15.71 3.76
CA ASN A 196 -7.60 15.21 5.11
C ASN A 196 -6.11 15.01 5.47
N ILE A 197 -5.20 15.73 4.81
CA ILE A 197 -3.74 15.61 4.99
C ILE A 197 -3.17 16.72 5.88
N VAL A 198 -3.71 17.92 5.76
CA VAL A 198 -3.35 19.10 6.56
C VAL A 198 -4.54 19.48 7.43
N ARG A 199 -4.30 20.03 8.62
CA ARG A 199 -5.31 20.69 9.46
C ARG A 199 -4.78 21.98 10.04
N ILE A 200 -5.66 22.78 10.63
CA ILE A 200 -5.30 23.97 11.39
C ILE A 200 -5.24 23.59 12.88
N ASN A 201 -4.17 23.99 13.57
CA ASN A 201 -4.03 23.79 15.02
C ASN A 201 -4.75 24.90 15.82
N GLU A 202 -4.69 24.84 17.14
CA GLU A 202 -5.34 25.83 18.02
C GLU A 202 -4.78 27.26 17.83
N ASP A 203 -3.53 27.39 17.38
CA ASP A 203 -2.88 28.68 17.10
C ASP A 203 -3.17 29.23 15.69
N GLY A 204 -4.03 28.57 14.91
CA GLY A 204 -4.33 28.97 13.54
C GLY A 204 -3.26 28.58 12.51
N LYS A 205 -2.27 27.76 12.88
CA LYS A 205 -1.20 27.30 11.99
C LYS A 205 -1.59 26.02 11.27
N HIS A 206 -1.22 25.91 10.00
CA HIS A 206 -1.31 24.66 9.25
C HIS A 206 -0.28 23.65 9.78
N ILE A 207 -0.74 22.43 10.03
CA ILE A 207 0.09 21.30 10.45
C ILE A 207 -0.38 20.02 9.76
N LEU A 208 0.48 19.01 9.71
CA LEU A 208 0.11 17.70 9.17
C LEU A 208 -0.88 16.97 10.08
N ASP A 209 -1.86 16.32 9.45
CA ASP A 209 -2.84 15.45 10.09
C ASP A 209 -2.71 13.98 9.64
N ILE A 210 -1.52 13.65 9.14
CA ILE A 210 -1.06 12.30 8.79
C ILE A 210 0.00 11.83 9.79
N PRO A 211 0.21 10.52 9.97
CA PRO A 211 1.25 10.02 10.85
C PRO A 211 2.63 10.37 10.30
N VAL A 212 3.48 10.83 11.22
CA VAL A 212 4.89 11.13 10.97
C VAL A 212 5.70 10.25 11.91
N LEU A 213 6.75 9.61 11.40
CA LEU A 213 7.70 8.80 12.17
C LEU A 213 9.14 9.27 11.94
N SER A 214 10.01 9.08 12.91
CA SER A 214 11.46 9.06 12.66
C SER A 214 11.87 7.80 11.90
N PHE A 215 13.11 7.74 11.40
CA PHE A 215 13.59 6.52 10.75
C PHE A 215 13.72 5.35 11.73
N SER A 216 14.07 5.60 12.99
CA SER A 216 14.16 4.56 14.02
C SER A 216 12.78 4.01 14.42
N GLU A 217 11.77 4.89 14.54
CA GLU A 217 10.37 4.50 14.74
C GLU A 217 9.84 3.66 13.57
N TRP A 218 10.25 3.99 12.34
CA TRP A 218 9.91 3.18 11.17
C TRP A 218 10.52 1.78 11.21
N GLU A 219 11.79 1.65 11.61
CA GLU A 219 12.43 0.33 11.78
C GLU A 219 11.70 -0.50 12.85
N GLN A 220 11.33 0.12 13.98
CA GLN A 220 10.52 -0.52 15.01
C GLN A 220 9.16 -0.98 14.46
N MET A 221 8.47 -0.11 13.72
CA MET A 221 7.19 -0.45 13.08
C MET A 221 7.33 -1.64 12.12
N LYS A 222 8.39 -1.68 11.30
CA LYS A 222 8.63 -2.80 10.37
C LYS A 222 8.84 -4.12 11.11
N ASP A 223 9.63 -4.12 12.18
CA ASP A 223 9.83 -5.32 13.01
C ASP A 223 8.49 -5.82 13.55
N LEU A 224 7.68 -4.93 14.13
CA LEU A 224 6.34 -5.28 14.63
C LEU A 224 5.43 -5.83 13.53
N CYS A 225 5.45 -5.22 12.33
CA CYS A 225 4.66 -5.70 11.20
C CYS A 225 5.08 -7.12 10.81
N SER A 226 6.37 -7.39 10.71
CA SER A 226 6.87 -8.70 10.29
C SER A 226 6.50 -9.79 11.31
N ARG A 227 6.69 -9.52 12.61
CA ARG A 227 6.31 -10.45 13.68
C ARG A 227 4.81 -10.72 13.71
N ALA A 228 3.98 -9.66 13.60
CA ALA A 228 2.53 -9.81 13.56
C ALA A 228 2.08 -10.64 12.35
N SER A 229 2.70 -10.41 11.20
CA SER A 229 2.40 -11.14 9.97
C SER A 229 2.78 -12.62 10.07
N LEU A 230 3.92 -12.95 10.69
CA LEU A 230 4.30 -14.35 10.99
C LEU A 230 3.32 -15.04 11.95
N CYS A 231 2.82 -14.33 12.98
CA CYS A 231 1.80 -14.88 13.88
C CYS A 231 0.48 -15.20 13.14
N LEU A 232 0.11 -14.38 12.16
CA LEU A 232 -1.11 -14.57 11.37
C LEU A 232 -0.97 -15.66 10.30
N GLU A 233 0.25 -15.94 9.86
CA GLU A 233 0.49 -16.96 8.84
C GLU A 233 -0.04 -18.32 9.27
N GLY A 234 0.28 -18.78 10.48
CA GLY A 234 -0.16 -20.08 10.97
C GLY A 234 -1.69 -20.25 11.03
N SER A 235 -2.45 -19.16 11.25
CA SER A 235 -3.93 -19.22 11.33
C SER A 235 -4.63 -19.08 9.98
N LEU A 236 -3.99 -18.44 8.99
CA LEU A 236 -4.62 -18.09 7.73
C LEU A 236 -4.06 -18.82 6.51
N GLN A 237 -2.86 -19.41 6.61
CA GLN A 237 -2.14 -20.02 5.49
C GLN A 237 -3.04 -21.01 4.73
N LYS A 238 -3.67 -21.97 5.42
CA LYS A 238 -4.51 -22.98 4.77
C LYS A 238 -5.66 -22.37 3.95
N GLU A 239 -6.40 -21.42 4.52
CA GLU A 239 -7.59 -20.85 3.86
C GLU A 239 -7.21 -19.89 2.72
N LEU A 240 -6.18 -19.07 2.93
CA LEU A 240 -5.67 -18.18 1.89
C LEU A 240 -5.01 -18.94 0.73
N THR A 241 -4.23 -19.99 1.02
CA THR A 241 -3.68 -20.88 -0.02
C THR A 241 -4.80 -21.60 -0.77
N ALA A 242 -5.89 -21.99 -0.11
CA ALA A 242 -7.03 -22.61 -0.80
C ALA A 242 -7.72 -21.65 -1.77
N ILE A 243 -8.00 -20.40 -1.35
CA ILE A 243 -8.58 -19.37 -2.23
C ILE A 243 -7.64 -19.08 -3.40
N TRP A 244 -6.35 -18.88 -3.11
CA TRP A 244 -5.34 -18.59 -4.12
C TRP A 244 -5.19 -19.74 -5.12
N SER A 245 -5.12 -20.99 -4.65
CA SER A 245 -4.97 -22.17 -5.52
C SER A 245 -6.19 -22.42 -6.40
N ALA A 246 -7.39 -22.07 -5.93
CA ALA A 246 -8.62 -22.18 -6.70
C ALA A 246 -8.72 -21.13 -7.82
N HIS A 247 -8.03 -20.00 -7.67
CA HIS A 247 -8.15 -18.83 -8.54
C HIS A 247 -6.84 -18.38 -9.20
N ASN A 248 -5.76 -19.15 -9.06
CA ASN A 248 -4.58 -18.90 -9.86
C ASN A 248 -4.97 -19.09 -11.33
N ASN A 249 -4.95 -18.02 -12.11
CA ASN A 249 -5.23 -18.12 -13.52
C ASN A 249 -4.12 -18.97 -14.13
N LYS A 250 -4.40 -20.26 -14.32
CA LYS A 250 -3.47 -21.19 -14.95
C LYS A 250 -3.15 -20.60 -16.31
N VAL A 251 -1.87 -20.29 -16.52
CA VAL A 251 -1.40 -19.89 -17.83
C VAL A 251 -1.88 -20.96 -18.81
N PRO A 252 -2.55 -20.58 -19.93
CA PRO A 252 -3.13 -21.55 -20.83
C PRO A 252 -2.13 -22.63 -21.21
N LEU A 253 -2.54 -23.90 -21.22
CA LEU A 253 -1.64 -25.04 -21.45
C LEU A 253 -0.88 -25.00 -22.79
N HIS A 254 -1.37 -24.22 -23.75
CA HIS A 254 -0.73 -24.00 -25.05
C HIS A 254 0.45 -23.02 -25.01
N VAL A 255 0.77 -22.49 -23.84
CA VAL A 255 1.92 -21.62 -23.61
C VAL A 255 3.11 -22.49 -23.26
N ASP A 256 4.27 -22.25 -23.89
CA ASP A 256 5.47 -23.01 -23.58
C ASP A 256 5.88 -22.88 -22.11
N MET A 257 6.12 -24.04 -21.48
CA MET A 257 6.52 -24.17 -20.07
C MET A 257 5.54 -23.48 -19.10
N PRO A 258 4.23 -23.80 -19.14
CA PRO A 258 3.21 -23.13 -18.35
C PRO A 258 3.49 -23.19 -16.83
N GLU A 259 4.23 -24.22 -16.40
CA GLU A 259 4.71 -24.46 -15.03
C GLU A 259 5.71 -23.42 -14.51
N LEU A 260 6.40 -22.68 -15.39
CA LEU A 260 7.31 -21.60 -15.00
C LEU A 260 6.57 -20.28 -14.74
N TYR A 261 5.23 -20.29 -14.76
CA TYR A 261 4.42 -19.10 -14.60
C TYR A 261 3.45 -19.22 -13.42
N THR A 262 3.79 -18.51 -12.36
CA THR A 262 2.89 -18.27 -11.25
C THR A 262 2.12 -16.96 -11.50
N HIS A 263 0.84 -17.06 -11.86
CA HIS A 263 -0.03 -15.89 -11.95
C HIS A 263 -0.33 -15.36 -10.54
N ARG A 264 -0.09 -14.07 -10.33
CA ARG A 264 -0.18 -13.41 -9.01
C ARG A 264 -1.60 -12.95 -8.63
N GLY A 265 -2.60 -13.23 -9.46
CA GLY A 265 -4.00 -12.89 -9.21
C GLY A 265 -4.71 -14.03 -8.50
N GLY A 266 -5.26 -13.75 -7.33
CA GLY A 266 -6.05 -14.70 -6.54
C GLY A 266 -6.43 -14.13 -5.18
N LEU A 267 -5.53 -13.31 -4.61
CA LEU A 267 -5.76 -12.53 -3.39
C LEU A 267 -5.72 -11.02 -3.70
N GLY A 268 -6.18 -10.62 -4.90
CA GLY A 268 -6.00 -9.27 -5.44
C GLY A 268 -6.65 -8.17 -4.63
N ILE A 269 -7.70 -8.50 -3.86
CA ILE A 269 -8.44 -7.54 -3.03
C ILE A 269 -8.35 -7.83 -1.52
N TYR A 270 -7.83 -8.99 -1.12
CA TYR A 270 -7.88 -9.48 0.26
C TYR A 270 -7.37 -8.47 1.28
N THR A 271 -6.24 -7.79 1.02
CA THR A 271 -5.69 -6.76 1.90
C THR A 271 -6.73 -5.68 2.23
N ILE A 272 -7.41 -5.12 1.21
CA ILE A 272 -8.41 -4.06 1.40
C ILE A 272 -9.69 -4.63 1.98
N ALA A 273 -10.16 -5.79 1.52
CA ALA A 273 -11.33 -6.46 2.06
C ALA A 273 -11.19 -6.73 3.56
N GLN A 274 -10.00 -7.16 4.00
CA GLN A 274 -9.69 -7.43 5.40
C GLN A 274 -9.68 -6.17 6.25
N MET A 275 -9.06 -5.10 5.75
CA MET A 275 -9.07 -3.80 6.43
C MET A 275 -10.50 -3.25 6.55
N LEU A 276 -11.29 -3.34 5.48
CA LEU A 276 -12.70 -2.94 5.49
C LEU A 276 -13.54 -3.77 6.46
N ALA A 277 -13.31 -5.08 6.57
CA ALA A 277 -14.00 -5.92 7.52
C ALA A 277 -13.67 -5.53 8.98
N ILE A 278 -12.39 -5.21 9.26
CA ILE A 278 -11.97 -4.76 10.60
C ILE A 278 -12.63 -3.42 10.96
N VAL A 279 -12.62 -2.47 10.02
CA VAL A 279 -13.25 -1.15 10.21
C VAL A 279 -14.76 -1.26 10.32
N GLY A 280 -15.41 -2.02 9.43
CA GLY A 280 -16.86 -2.20 9.39
C GLY A 280 -17.43 -2.91 10.62
N GLN A 281 -16.62 -3.74 11.29
CA GLN A 281 -16.97 -4.36 12.57
C GLN A 281 -16.65 -3.49 13.80
N GLY A 282 -16.15 -2.26 13.60
CA GLY A 282 -15.85 -1.33 14.69
C GLY A 282 -14.73 -1.80 15.63
N LEU A 283 -13.79 -2.59 15.12
CA LEU A 283 -12.77 -3.22 15.96
C LEU A 283 -11.63 -2.27 16.33
N MET A 284 -11.34 -1.28 15.48
CA MET A 284 -10.28 -0.30 15.75
C MET A 284 -10.70 0.67 16.87
N PRO A 285 -9.79 1.00 17.81
CA PRO A 285 -10.09 1.87 18.95
C PRO A 285 -10.21 3.35 18.56
N TYR A 286 -9.72 3.71 17.37
CA TYR A 286 -9.81 5.06 16.81
C TYR A 286 -10.71 5.02 15.58
N ASN A 287 -11.53 6.05 15.41
CA ASN A 287 -12.48 6.12 14.32
C ASN A 287 -11.75 6.17 12.97
N VAL A 288 -12.15 5.29 12.06
CA VAL A 288 -11.74 5.31 10.66
C VAL A 288 -12.93 5.75 9.82
N GLU A 289 -12.85 6.95 9.27
CA GLU A 289 -13.85 7.43 8.32
C GLU A 289 -13.37 7.15 6.89
N ILE A 290 -14.16 6.35 6.17
CA ILE A 290 -13.92 6.01 4.76
C ILE A 290 -13.89 7.30 3.93
N GLY A 291 -12.89 7.42 3.06
CA GLY A 291 -12.62 8.64 2.28
C GLY A 291 -11.92 9.77 3.03
N LYS A 292 -11.76 9.71 4.36
CA LYS A 292 -11.14 10.78 5.18
C LYS A 292 -9.94 10.36 6.02
N THR A 293 -9.48 9.12 5.87
CA THR A 293 -8.33 8.56 6.59
C THR A 293 -7.26 8.11 5.57
N PRO A 294 -6.59 9.08 4.90
CA PRO A 294 -5.64 8.76 3.83
C PRO A 294 -4.48 7.91 4.34
N LEU A 295 -4.08 6.91 3.55
CA LEU A 295 -2.96 6.01 3.87
C LEU A 295 -1.64 6.63 3.42
N ILE A 296 -1.22 7.65 4.17
CA ILE A 296 0.05 8.34 3.98
C ILE A 296 0.87 8.21 5.27
N LEU A 297 2.13 7.84 5.13
CA LEU A 297 3.11 7.83 6.23
C LEU A 297 4.32 8.67 5.82
N LEU A 298 4.64 9.69 6.62
CA LEU A 298 5.83 10.49 6.44
C LEU A 298 6.94 10.00 7.39
N LEU A 299 8.14 9.77 6.85
CA LEU A 299 9.35 9.59 7.63
C LEU A 299 10.15 10.88 7.59
N CYS A 300 10.36 11.50 8.76
CA CYS A 300 11.11 12.72 8.91
C CYS A 300 11.50 12.91 10.38
N GLU A 301 12.76 13.27 10.64
CA GLU A 301 13.17 13.65 11.98
C GLU A 301 12.45 14.94 12.42
N ARG A 302 11.93 14.95 13.65
CA ARG A 302 11.16 16.08 14.18
C ARG A 302 12.12 17.13 14.73
N LYS A 303 12.07 18.35 14.19
CA LYS A 303 12.89 19.50 14.62
C LYS A 303 12.03 20.77 14.62
N GLU A 304 11.49 21.09 15.79
CA GLU A 304 10.64 22.27 16.00
C GLU A 304 11.48 23.54 16.26
N GLU A 305 10.88 24.72 16.06
CA GLU A 305 11.44 25.99 16.55
C GLU A 305 11.35 26.00 18.09
N GLN A 306 12.47 26.33 18.75
CA GLN A 306 12.52 26.53 20.21
C GLN A 306 11.96 27.89 20.58
#